data_AF-A0A955TGF7-F1
#
_entry.id   AF-A0A955TGF7-F1
#
_cell.length_a   1.000
_cell.length_b   1.000
_cell.length_c   1.000
_cell.angle_alpha   90.00
_cell.angle_beta   90.00
_cell.angle_gamma   90.00
#
_symmetry.space_group_name_H-M   'P 1'
#
loop_
_entity.id
_entity.type
_entity.pdbx_description
1 polymer ?
#
loop_
_entity_poly.entity_id
_entity_poly.type
_entity_poly.pdbx_seq_one_letter_code
_entity_poly.pdbx_strand_id
1 'polypeptide(L)'
;PTSNESQITPWICRRPVRLTIYGFLVAFGLWMVGWGVIPRLLDPTFEQHLQDKSVMAGMSREQVMDAWGSPYQMNVSYTDKGIRREEWIYEDWLDSSTIKHRYLYFEEGKLIGGWY
;
A
#
# COMPACT_ATOMS: atom_id res chain seq x y z
N PRO A 1 53.07 -9.09 -52.26
CA PRO A 1 51.80 -8.49 -52.73
C PRO A 1 50.88 -8.15 -51.54
N THR A 2 50.68 -6.85 -51.37
CA THR A 2 50.21 -6.14 -50.19
C THR A 2 48.68 -6.03 -50.08
N SER A 3 48.20 -6.18 -48.84
CA SER A 3 47.07 -5.51 -48.18
C SER A 3 45.76 -5.29 -48.95
N ASN A 4 44.66 -5.90 -48.50
CA ASN A 4 43.42 -5.20 -48.13
C ASN A 4 42.33 -6.18 -47.66
N GLU A 5 42.50 -6.77 -46.47
CA GLU A 5 41.34 -7.14 -45.67
C GLU A 5 40.90 -5.87 -44.93
N SER A 6 39.98 -5.14 -45.56
CA SER A 6 39.24 -4.07 -44.91
C SER A 6 38.46 -4.69 -43.75
N GLN A 7 39.01 -4.60 -42.55
CA GLN A 7 38.33 -4.99 -41.32
C GLN A 7 37.01 -4.23 -41.21
N ILE A 8 35.91 -4.88 -41.57
CA ILE A 8 34.55 -4.37 -41.39
C ILE A 8 34.31 -4.37 -39.88
N THR A 9 34.60 -3.25 -39.22
CA THR A 9 34.26 -3.09 -37.80
C THR A 9 32.75 -3.32 -37.63
N PRO A 10 32.33 -4.32 -36.83
CA PRO A 10 30.93 -4.65 -36.68
C PRO A 10 30.16 -3.45 -36.14
N TRP A 11 28.92 -3.28 -36.62
CA TRP A 11 28.05 -2.12 -36.33
C TRP A 11 27.96 -1.80 -34.83
N ILE A 12 27.94 -2.85 -34.01
CA ILE A 12 27.81 -2.76 -32.55
C ILE A 12 29.07 -2.22 -31.85
N CYS A 13 30.24 -2.28 -32.50
CA CYS A 13 31.51 -1.76 -31.99
C CYS A 13 31.75 -0.29 -32.35
N ARG A 14 30.84 0.34 -33.10
CA ARG A 14 30.93 1.77 -33.42
C ARG A 14 30.66 2.59 -32.16
N ARG A 15 31.62 3.45 -31.78
CA ARG A 15 31.50 4.38 -30.63
C ARG A 15 30.15 5.10 -30.51
N PRO A 16 29.56 5.69 -31.57
CA PRO A 16 28.27 6.37 -31.44
C PRO A 16 27.11 5.42 -31.09
N VAL A 17 27.11 4.21 -31.65
CA VAL A 17 26.08 3.18 -31.38
C VAL A 17 26.15 2.69 -29.95
N ARG A 18 27.38 2.54 -29.42
CA ARG A 18 27.57 2.13 -28.03
C ARG A 18 27.11 3.20 -27.03
N LEU A 19 27.36 4.48 -27.34
CA LEU A 19 26.90 5.59 -26.51
C LEU A 19 25.38 5.71 -26.47
N THR A 20 24.69 5.52 -27.60
CA THR A 20 23.22 5.56 -27.63
C THR A 20 22.60 4.40 -26.86
N ILE A 21 23.16 3.19 -26.97
CA ILE A 21 22.72 2.01 -26.21
C ILE A 21 22.90 2.23 -24.70
N TYR A 22 24.07 2.71 -24.26
CA TYR A 22 24.31 2.99 -22.85
C TYR A 22 23.43 4.13 -22.32
N GLY A 23 23.25 5.19 -23.11
CA GLY A 23 22.35 6.29 -22.75
C GLY A 23 20.91 5.80 -22.55
N PHE A 24 20.43 4.94 -23.45
CA PHE A 24 19.10 4.34 -23.33
C PHE A 24 18.98 3.42 -22.11
N LEU A 25 19.97 2.56 -21.85
CA LEU A 25 19.96 1.66 -20.70
C LEU A 25 19.98 2.42 -19.36
N VAL A 26 20.77 3.49 -19.27
CA VAL A 26 20.80 4.34 -18.07
C VAL A 26 19.48 5.07 -17.89
N ALA A 27 18.93 5.67 -18.95
CA ALA A 27 17.63 6.35 -18.88
C ALA A 27 16.51 5.38 -18.48
N PHE A 28 16.51 4.16 -19.03
CA PHE A 28 15.53 3.13 -18.70
C PHE A 28 15.68 2.64 -17.25
N GLY A 29 16.91 2.46 -16.77
CA GLY A 29 17.18 2.12 -15.37
C GLY A 29 16.69 3.22 -14.41
N LEU A 30 16.96 4.49 -14.73
CA LEU A 30 16.47 5.63 -13.95
C LEU A 30 14.95 5.72 -13.97
N TRP A 31 14.33 5.42 -15.10
CA TRP A 31 12.87 5.37 -15.23
C TRP A 31 12.24 4.28 -14.37
N MET A 32 12.80 3.05 -14.39
CA MET A 32 12.36 1.96 -13.50
C MET A 32 12.50 2.33 -12.02
N VAL A 33 13.64 2.90 -11.63
CA VAL A 33 13.89 3.31 -10.24
C VAL A 33 12.93 4.43 -9.84
N GLY A 34 12.71 5.40 -10.72
CA GLY A 34 11.72 6.46 -10.52
C GLY A 34 10.32 5.88 -10.29
N TRP A 35 9.91 4.89 -11.08
CA TRP A 35 8.57 4.32 -10.98
C TRP A 35 8.37 3.47 -9.72
N GLY A 36 9.40 2.77 -9.25
CA GLY A 36 9.29 1.90 -8.08
C GLY A 36 9.60 2.58 -6.74
N VAL A 37 10.57 3.48 -6.70
CA VAL A 37 11.10 4.04 -5.44
C VAL A 37 10.41 5.35 -5.06
N ILE A 38 10.03 6.20 -6.02
CA ILE A 38 9.34 7.46 -5.76
C ILE A 38 7.99 7.25 -5.06
N PRO A 39 7.08 6.36 -5.49
CA PRO A 39 5.81 6.16 -4.78
C PRO A 39 6.03 5.63 -3.35
N ARG A 40 7.12 4.89 -3.11
CA ARG A 40 7.45 4.32 -1.80
C ARG A 40 8.04 5.32 -0.82
N LEU A 41 8.63 6.41 -1.31
CA LEU A 41 9.20 7.49 -0.50
C LEU A 41 8.21 8.64 -0.24
N LEU A 42 7.28 8.87 -1.17
CA LEU A 42 6.29 9.95 -1.07
C LEU A 42 5.03 9.58 -0.27
N ASP A 43 4.85 8.30 0.08
CA ASP A 43 3.66 7.81 0.78
C ASP A 43 4.00 7.26 2.20
N PRO A 44 4.50 8.10 3.12
CA PRO A 44 4.75 7.69 4.51
C PRO A 44 3.46 7.49 5.32
N THR A 45 2.30 7.79 4.74
CA THR A 45 1.00 7.91 5.44
C THR A 45 -0.03 6.84 5.07
N PHE A 46 0.33 5.79 4.34
CA PHE A 46 -0.56 4.62 4.10
C PHE A 46 -1.88 4.98 3.39
N GLU A 47 -1.93 6.03 2.58
CA GLU A 47 -3.12 6.42 1.82
C GLU A 47 -3.54 5.32 0.82
N GLN A 48 -2.59 4.59 0.25
CA GLN A 48 -2.89 3.44 -0.62
C GLN A 48 -3.51 2.23 0.11
N HIS A 49 -3.41 2.16 1.44
CA HIS A 49 -4.08 1.12 2.23
C HIS A 49 -5.50 1.51 2.66
N LEU A 50 -5.90 2.79 2.53
CA LEU A 50 -7.31 3.20 2.69
C LEU A 50 -8.19 2.62 1.55
N GLN A 51 -7.63 2.37 0.36
CA GLN A 51 -8.39 1.78 -0.75
C GLN A 51 -8.87 0.35 -0.49
N ASP A 52 -8.16 -0.42 0.33
CA ASP A 52 -8.51 -1.81 0.59
C ASP A 52 -9.49 -1.95 1.78
N LYS A 53 -9.89 -0.82 2.40
CA LYS A 53 -10.73 -0.79 3.62
C LYS A 53 -10.32 -1.88 4.61
N SER A 54 -9.03 -2.08 4.82
CA SER A 54 -8.55 -3.09 5.76
C SER A 54 -8.19 -2.40 7.08
N VAL A 55 -8.98 -2.68 8.10
CA VAL A 55 -8.73 -2.20 9.46
C VAL A 55 -7.83 -3.22 10.15
N MET A 56 -6.68 -2.76 10.66
CA MET A 56 -5.65 -3.63 11.25
C MET A 56 -5.52 -3.40 12.76
N ALA A 57 -5.17 -4.46 13.48
CA ALA A 57 -4.88 -4.37 14.91
C ALA A 57 -3.75 -3.35 15.17
N GLY A 58 -3.95 -2.47 16.15
CA GLY A 58 -3.06 -1.39 16.53
C GLY A 58 -3.47 -0.01 16.02
N MET A 59 -4.38 0.11 15.06
CA MET A 59 -4.90 1.40 14.59
C MET A 59 -5.64 2.17 15.69
N SER A 60 -5.59 3.50 15.63
CA SER A 60 -6.37 4.37 16.52
C SER A 60 -7.84 4.45 16.09
N ARG A 61 -8.73 4.85 16.99
CA ARG A 61 -10.16 5.03 16.71
C ARG A 61 -10.41 5.99 15.54
N GLU A 62 -9.64 7.06 15.48
CA GLU A 62 -9.76 8.10 14.46
C GLU A 62 -9.37 7.55 13.09
N GLN A 63 -8.29 6.77 13.02
CA GLN A 63 -7.87 6.09 11.78
C GLN A 63 -8.91 5.07 11.31
N VAL A 64 -9.55 4.34 12.23
CA VAL A 64 -10.62 3.40 11.88
C VAL A 64 -11.87 4.13 11.40
N MET A 65 -12.25 5.24 12.03
CA MET A 65 -13.37 6.06 11.56
C MET A 65 -13.11 6.68 10.18
N ASP A 66 -11.87 7.05 9.88
CA ASP A 66 -11.50 7.57 8.57
C ASP A 66 -11.58 6.47 7.49
N ALA A 67 -11.16 5.25 7.82
CA ALA A 67 -11.19 4.12 6.88
C ALA A 67 -12.59 3.52 6.67
N TRP A 68 -13.37 3.31 7.74
CA TRP A 68 -14.65 2.57 7.72
C TRP A 68 -15.88 3.44 7.98
N GLY A 69 -15.69 4.69 8.40
CA GLY A 69 -16.77 5.57 8.82
C GLY A 69 -17.22 5.32 10.26
N SER A 70 -18.28 6.04 10.65
CA SER A 70 -18.88 5.90 11.97
C SER A 70 -19.56 4.53 12.15
N PRO A 71 -19.39 3.87 13.29
CA PRO A 71 -20.09 2.63 13.59
C PRO A 71 -21.60 2.87 13.73
N TYR A 72 -22.39 1.83 13.49
CA TYR A 72 -23.83 1.87 13.75
C TYR A 72 -24.11 1.97 15.26
N GLN A 73 -23.38 1.19 16.04
CA GLN A 73 -23.48 1.19 17.50
C GLN A 73 -22.09 1.14 18.14
N MET A 74 -21.92 1.91 19.21
CA MET A 74 -20.70 1.92 20.02
C MET A 74 -21.08 1.62 21.47
N ASN A 75 -20.58 0.49 21.97
CA ASN A 75 -20.72 0.09 23.37
C ASN A 75 -19.39 0.33 24.09
N VAL A 76 -19.45 0.89 25.30
CA VAL A 76 -18.26 1.11 26.13
C VAL A 76 -18.41 0.32 27.41
N SER A 77 -17.41 -0.50 27.71
CA SER A 77 -17.35 -1.33 28.90
C SER A 77 -16.00 -1.14 29.60
N TYR A 78 -15.92 -1.58 30.85
CA TYR A 78 -14.67 -1.61 31.59
C TYR A 78 -14.43 -3.05 32.07
N THR A 79 -13.21 -3.55 31.88
CA THR A 79 -12.83 -4.84 32.46
C THR A 79 -12.64 -4.72 33.98
N ASP A 80 -12.57 -5.85 34.69
CA ASP A 80 -12.33 -5.89 36.14
C ASP A 80 -11.01 -5.21 36.56
N LYS A 81 -10.07 -5.08 35.62
CA LYS A 81 -8.80 -4.34 35.78
C LYS A 81 -8.92 -2.82 35.55
N GLY A 82 -10.12 -2.30 35.29
CA GLY A 82 -10.39 -0.89 35.00
C GLY A 82 -10.01 -0.41 33.60
N ILE A 83 -9.59 -1.31 32.70
CA ILE A 83 -9.25 -0.96 31.32
C ILE A 83 -10.53 -0.68 30.54
N ARG A 84 -10.55 0.47 29.85
CA ARG A 84 -11.67 0.87 28.99
C ARG A 84 -11.65 0.07 27.69
N ARG A 85 -12.70 -0.72 27.47
CA ARG A 85 -12.92 -1.50 26.25
C ARG A 85 -14.11 -0.92 25.49
N GLU A 86 -13.92 -0.64 24.21
CA GLU A 86 -15.00 -0.22 23.32
C GLU A 86 -15.29 -1.34 22.32
N GLU A 87 -16.56 -1.63 22.12
CA GLU A 87 -17.04 -2.55 21.09
C GLU A 87 -17.84 -1.74 20.07
N TRP A 88 -17.40 -1.78 18.83
CA TRP A 88 -18.00 -1.05 17.73
C TRP A 88 -18.65 -2.05 16.78
N ILE A 89 -19.91 -1.79 16.44
CA ILE A 89 -20.73 -2.66 15.62
C ILE A 89 -21.02 -1.93 14.31
N TYR A 90 -20.68 -2.57 13.21
CA TYR A 90 -20.97 -2.11 11.86
C TYR A 90 -21.99 -3.04 11.21
N GLU A 91 -22.93 -2.47 10.48
CA GLU A 91 -23.95 -3.22 9.74
C GLU A 91 -23.69 -3.09 8.24
N ASP A 92 -23.44 -4.22 7.59
CA ASP A 92 -23.37 -4.30 6.13
C ASP A 92 -24.66 -4.94 5.60
N TRP A 93 -25.41 -4.16 4.84
CA TRP A 93 -26.59 -4.63 4.11
C TRP A 93 -26.13 -5.31 2.83
N LEU A 94 -26.30 -6.64 2.74
CA LEU A 94 -26.06 -7.38 1.49
C LEU A 94 -27.31 -7.44 0.61
N ASP A 95 -28.48 -7.51 1.25
CA ASP A 95 -29.77 -7.50 0.59
C ASP A 95 -30.81 -6.88 1.55
N SER A 96 -32.01 -6.58 1.04
CA SER A 96 -33.14 -6.03 1.81
C SER A 96 -33.52 -6.82 3.06
N SER A 97 -33.11 -8.09 3.16
CA SER A 97 -33.43 -9.02 4.25
C SER A 97 -32.21 -9.58 4.99
N THR A 98 -30.99 -9.33 4.51
CA THR A 98 -29.78 -9.95 5.07
C THR A 98 -28.77 -8.89 5.50
N ILE A 99 -28.62 -8.78 6.82
CA ILE A 99 -27.68 -7.86 7.49
C ILE A 99 -26.51 -8.69 8.03
N LYS A 100 -25.28 -8.29 7.74
CA LYS A 100 -24.09 -8.80 8.42
C LYS A 100 -23.60 -7.80 9.43
N HIS A 101 -23.30 -8.30 10.63
CA HIS A 101 -22.73 -7.49 11.70
C HIS A 101 -21.23 -7.73 11.76
N ARG A 102 -20.43 -6.67 11.70
CA ARG A 102 -19.00 -6.70 11.96
C ARG A 102 -18.72 -6.08 13.31
N TYR A 103 -17.90 -6.75 14.11
CA TYR A 103 -17.54 -6.31 15.45
C TYR A 103 -16.08 -5.90 15.47
N LEU A 104 -15.78 -4.72 16.00
CA LEU A 104 -14.44 -4.25 16.27
C LEU A 104 -14.28 -4.02 17.77
N TYR A 105 -13.15 -4.46 18.31
CA TYR A 105 -12.81 -4.32 19.72
C TYR A 105 -11.63 -3.39 19.89
N PHE A 106 -11.82 -2.35 20.69
CA PHE A 106 -10.78 -1.41 21.07
C PHE A 106 -10.49 -1.52 22.57
N GLU A 107 -9.22 -1.40 22.93
CA GLU A 107 -8.78 -1.23 24.32
C GLU A 107 -7.88 0.00 24.38
N GLU A 108 -8.16 0.89 25.34
CA GLU A 108 -7.40 2.13 25.54
C GLU A 108 -7.26 2.99 24.26
N GLY A 109 -8.25 2.91 23.36
CA GLY A 109 -8.27 3.65 22.10
C GLY A 109 -7.47 3.03 20.95
N LYS A 110 -6.92 1.82 21.13
CA LYS A 110 -6.28 1.04 20.06
C LYS A 110 -7.13 -0.16 19.68
N LEU A 111 -7.19 -0.44 18.39
CA LEU A 111 -7.87 -1.63 17.90
C LEU A 111 -7.10 -2.89 18.29
N ILE A 112 -7.76 -3.83 18.94
CA ILE A 112 -7.16 -5.12 19.32
C ILE A 112 -7.50 -6.20 18.29
N GLY A 113 -8.70 -6.16 17.73
CA GLY A 113 -9.14 -7.11 16.72
C GLY A 113 -10.60 -6.93 16.34
N GLY A 114 -11.09 -7.80 15.45
CA GLY A 114 -12.47 -7.78 15.00
C GLY A 114 -12.98 -9.17 14.61
N TRP A 115 -14.30 -9.28 14.49
CA TRP A 115 -15.00 -10.52 14.14
C TRP A 115 -16.08 -10.24 13.07
N TYR A 116 -16.37 -11.24 12.24
CA TYR A 116 -17.24 -11.16 11.05
C TYR A 116 -18.34 -12.22 11.09
#